data_AF-A0A7M5TZ37-F1
#
_entry.id   AF-A0A7M5TZ37-F1
#
_cell.length_a   1.000
_cell.length_b   1.000
_cell.length_c   1.000
_cell.angle_alpha   90.00
_cell.angle_beta   90.00
_cell.angle_gamma   90.00
#
_symmetry.space_group_name_H-M   'P 1'
#
loop_
_entity.id
_entity.type
_entity.pdbx_description
1 polymer ?
#
loop_
_entity_poly.entity_id
_entity_poly.type
_entity_poly.pdbx_seq_one_letter_code
_entity_poly.pdbx_strand_id
1 'polypeptide(L)'
;MLFLYIALCILLFEAVISFLGMLLGWIYNMFNNHKQRLNILSSEFVDLKHQQKGISKQEEFAKYSKVQRKLNKIEMEMKKLKSNKSTFIMTWKLKASIGLYVLYVACIFSLMLFKRYEPVVNISNIWMPKEVKSILSYPTTKSNVIGLPIWILICRQFSRAFLH
;
A
#
# COMPACT_ATOMS: atom_id res chain seq x y z
N MET A 1 23.94 1.92 18.17
CA MET A 1 22.78 2.79 18.48
C MET A 1 22.23 3.49 17.24
N LEU A 2 23.02 4.28 16.51
CA LEU A 2 22.52 5.04 15.35
C LEU A 2 22.00 4.16 14.19
N PHE A 3 22.64 3.02 13.90
CA PHE A 3 22.15 2.07 12.89
C PHE A 3 20.81 1.41 13.23
N LEU A 4 20.57 1.11 14.51
CA LEU A 4 19.30 0.56 14.99
C LEU A 4 18.20 1.60 14.85
N TYR A 5 18.50 2.86 15.18
CA TYR A 5 17.57 3.96 14.99
C TYR A 5 17.17 4.12 13.53
N ILE A 6 18.14 4.13 12.61
CA ILE A 6 17.86 4.20 11.16
C ILE A 6 17.03 3.01 10.69
N ALA A 7 17.39 1.79 11.09
CA ALA A 7 16.65 0.58 10.73
C ALA A 7 15.20 0.64 11.24
N LEU A 8 15.00 1.09 12.48
CA LEU A 8 13.69 1.26 13.09
C LEU A 8 12.87 2.35 12.38
N CYS A 9 13.47 3.49 12.01
CA CYS A 9 12.79 4.52 11.23
C CYS A 9 12.35 4.01 9.85
N ILE A 10 13.17 3.22 9.16
CA ILE A 10 12.84 2.61 7.86
C ILE A 10 11.66 1.64 8.01
N LEU A 11 11.71 0.78 9.03
CA LEU A 11 10.66 -0.19 9.31
C LEU A 11 9.34 0.51 9.63
N LEU A 12 9.37 1.52 10.51
CA LEU A 12 8.19 2.33 10.83
C LEU A 12 7.62 3.01 9.59
N PHE A 13 8.47 3.55 8.72
CA PHE A 13 8.03 4.22 7.50
C PHE A 13 7.29 3.28 6.54
N GLU A 14 7.86 2.11 6.23
CA GLU A 14 7.22 1.10 5.38
C GLU A 14 5.93 0.56 6.04
N ALA A 15 5.92 0.38 7.37
CA ALA A 15 4.72 -0.04 8.10
C ALA A 15 3.59 0.99 8.00
N VAL A 16 3.89 2.28 8.11
CA VAL A 16 2.91 3.37 7.94
C VAL A 16 2.33 3.36 6.51
N ILE A 17 3.17 3.15 5.48
CA ILE A 17 2.69 3.07 4.08
C ILE A 17 1.76 1.88 3.86
N SER A 18 2.09 0.72 4.42
CA SER A 18 1.22 -0.46 4.36
C SER A 18 -0.12 -0.21 5.06
N PHE A 19 -0.07 0.44 6.24
CA PHE A 19 -1.27 0.73 7.02
C PHE A 19 -2.14 1.85 6.42
N LEU A 20 -1.56 2.79 5.67
CA LEU A 20 -2.29 3.87 5.00
C LEU A 20 -3.43 3.37 4.11
N GLY A 21 -3.20 2.28 3.36
CA GLY A 21 -4.23 1.71 2.50
C GLY A 21 -5.44 1.19 3.30
N MET A 22 -5.17 0.56 4.44
CA MET A 22 -6.20 0.08 5.36
C MET A 22 -6.96 1.24 6.00
N LEU A 23 -6.24 2.25 6.50
CA LEU A 23 -6.83 3.45 7.10
C LEU A 23 -7.73 4.21 6.12
N LEU A 24 -7.26 4.46 4.89
CA LEU A 24 -8.06 5.12 3.86
C LEU A 24 -9.31 4.31 3.51
N GLY A 25 -9.19 2.98 3.45
CA GLY A 25 -10.33 2.09 3.23
C GLY A 25 -11.35 2.14 4.38
N TRP A 26 -10.87 2.24 5.62
CA TRP A 26 -11.70 2.38 6.81
C TRP A 26 -12.40 3.74 6.87
N ILE A 27 -11.65 4.84 6.68
CA ILE A 27 -12.19 6.21 6.62
C ILE A 27 -13.25 6.33 5.52
N TYR A 28 -12.96 5.82 4.32
CA TYR A 28 -13.92 5.81 3.22
C TYR A 28 -15.18 5.01 3.57
N ASN A 29 -15.08 3.94 4.35
CA ASN A 29 -16.24 3.16 4.75
C ASN A 29 -17.02 3.77 5.92
N MET A 30 -16.35 4.56 6.78
CA MET A 30 -16.95 5.25 7.92
C MET A 30 -17.75 6.48 7.49
N PHE A 31 -17.19 7.30 6.61
CA PHE A 31 -17.88 8.51 6.13
C PHE A 31 -19.04 8.22 5.20
N ASN A 32 -19.06 7.02 4.63
CA ASN A 32 -19.80 6.74 3.44
C ASN A 32 -20.53 5.43 3.69
N ASN A 33 -21.87 5.48 3.84
CA ASN A 33 -22.76 4.32 4.06
C ASN A 33 -22.79 3.34 2.87
N HIS A 34 -21.75 3.31 2.05
CA HIS A 34 -21.58 2.44 0.88
C HIS A 34 -21.70 0.96 1.25
N LYS A 35 -21.26 0.53 2.43
CA LYS A 35 -21.44 -0.86 2.85
C LYS A 35 -22.91 -1.24 2.94
N GLN A 36 -23.73 -0.36 3.53
CA GLN A 36 -25.17 -0.56 3.63
C GLN A 36 -25.83 -0.48 2.24
N ARG A 37 -25.47 0.51 1.42
CA ARG A 37 -26.00 0.65 0.05
C ARG A 37 -25.64 -0.53 -0.86
N LEU A 38 -24.42 -1.04 -0.76
CA LEU A 38 -23.96 -2.19 -1.53
C LEU A 38 -24.70 -3.47 -1.09
N ASN A 39 -24.94 -3.64 0.21
CA ASN A 39 -25.73 -4.76 0.73
C ASN A 39 -27.18 -4.71 0.23
N ILE A 40 -27.82 -3.53 0.26
CA ILE A 40 -29.19 -3.33 -0.24
C ILE A 40 -29.28 -3.62 -1.74
N LEU A 41 -28.35 -3.08 -2.55
CA LEU A 41 -28.30 -3.40 -3.98
C LEU A 41 -28.07 -4.90 -4.22
N SER A 42 -27.28 -5.56 -3.36
CA SER A 42 -26.98 -6.98 -3.49
C SER A 42 -28.18 -7.85 -3.17
N SER A 43 -28.99 -7.50 -2.17
CA SER A 43 -30.25 -8.19 -1.91
C SER A 43 -31.24 -7.95 -3.06
N GLU A 44 -31.40 -6.70 -3.51
CA GLU A 44 -32.31 -6.36 -4.61
C GLU A 44 -31.93 -7.08 -5.91
N PHE A 45 -30.63 -7.23 -6.19
CA PHE A 45 -30.14 -8.01 -7.32
C PHE A 45 -30.51 -9.48 -7.23
N VAL A 46 -30.37 -10.10 -6.06
CA VAL A 46 -30.73 -11.51 -5.85
C VAL A 46 -32.25 -11.70 -6.00
N ASP A 47 -33.05 -10.81 -5.44
CA ASP A 47 -34.51 -10.86 -5.51
C ASP A 47 -35.02 -10.72 -6.95
N LEU A 48 -34.51 -9.74 -7.70
CA LEU A 48 -34.86 -9.55 -9.11
C LEU A 48 -34.38 -10.72 -9.98
N LYS A 49 -33.24 -11.32 -9.67
CA LYS A 49 -32.74 -12.51 -10.36
C LYS A 49 -33.61 -13.74 -10.06
N HIS A 50 -34.16 -13.85 -8.86
CA HIS A 50 -35.14 -14.88 -8.53
C HIS A 50 -36.45 -14.66 -9.31
N GLN A 51 -36.98 -13.43 -9.34
CA GLN A 51 -38.16 -13.09 -10.14
C GLN A 51 -37.96 -13.38 -11.62
N GLN A 52 -36.78 -13.09 -12.16
CA GLN A 52 -36.45 -13.35 -13.55
C GLN A 52 -36.51 -14.84 -13.93
N LYS A 53 -36.13 -15.75 -13.01
CA LYS A 53 -36.18 -17.19 -13.25
C LYS A 53 -37.60 -17.73 -13.43
N GLY A 54 -38.60 -17.07 -12.83
CA GLY A 54 -40.00 -17.44 -12.96
C GLY A 54 -40.67 -16.93 -14.25
N ILE A 55 -39.99 -16.12 -15.06
CA ILE A 55 -40.54 -15.53 -16.29
C ILE A 55 -40.08 -16.35 -17.50
N SER A 56 -41.04 -16.84 -18.29
CA SER A 56 -40.74 -17.50 -19.56
C SER A 56 -40.09 -16.53 -20.54
N LYS A 57 -38.84 -16.80 -20.93
CA LYS A 57 -38.06 -15.95 -21.86
C LYS A 57 -38.71 -15.82 -23.24
N GLN A 58 -39.41 -16.86 -23.69
CA GLN A 58 -39.97 -16.95 -25.04
C GLN A 58 -41.37 -16.34 -25.11
N GLU A 59 -42.23 -16.62 -24.13
CA GLU A 59 -43.63 -16.15 -24.13
C GLU A 59 -43.77 -14.75 -23.53
N GLU A 60 -42.95 -14.41 -22.53
CA GLU A 60 -43.01 -13.14 -21.81
C GLU A 60 -41.75 -12.28 -22.00
N PHE A 61 -41.19 -12.30 -23.22
CA PHE A 61 -39.94 -11.62 -23.56
C PHE A 61 -39.89 -10.14 -23.13
N ALA A 62 -41.00 -9.41 -23.26
CA ALA A 62 -41.11 -8.03 -22.82
C ALA A 62 -40.95 -7.87 -21.30
N LYS A 63 -41.54 -8.75 -20.49
CA LYS A 63 -41.40 -8.75 -19.03
C LYS A 63 -39.97 -9.17 -18.63
N TYR A 64 -39.44 -10.22 -19.25
CA TYR A 64 -38.06 -10.67 -19.03
C TYR A 64 -37.05 -9.54 -19.31
N SER A 65 -37.20 -8.87 -20.45
CA SER A 65 -36.32 -7.77 -20.87
C SER A 65 -36.37 -6.58 -19.91
N LYS A 66 -37.54 -6.25 -19.35
CA LYS A 66 -37.67 -5.21 -18.32
C LYS A 66 -36.90 -5.56 -17.05
N VAL A 67 -37.01 -6.80 -16.57
CA VAL A 67 -36.26 -7.27 -15.38
C VAL A 67 -34.75 -7.31 -15.65
N GLN A 68 -34.33 -7.77 -16.83
CA GLN A 68 -32.92 -7.77 -17.24
C GLN A 68 -32.33 -6.34 -17.24
N ARG A 69 -33.07 -5.35 -17.75
CA ARG A 69 -32.62 -3.94 -17.72
C ARG A 69 -32.45 -3.42 -16.29
N LYS A 70 -33.35 -3.79 -15.37
CA LYS A 70 -33.22 -3.43 -13.94
C LYS A 70 -31.99 -4.08 -13.32
N LEU A 71 -31.76 -5.37 -13.57
CA LEU A 71 -30.56 -6.09 -13.11
C LEU A 71 -29.27 -5.43 -13.63
N ASN A 72 -29.22 -5.12 -14.92
CA ASN A 72 -28.07 -4.44 -15.52
C ASN A 72 -27.83 -3.06 -14.88
N LYS A 73 -28.90 -2.32 -14.55
CA LYS A 73 -28.79 -1.03 -13.86
C LYS A 73 -28.17 -1.18 -12.47
N ILE A 74 -28.66 -2.14 -11.67
CA ILE A 74 -28.11 -2.43 -10.34
C ILE A 74 -26.65 -2.87 -10.44
N GLU A 75 -26.30 -3.72 -11.39
CA GLU A 75 -24.91 -4.16 -11.61
C GLU A 75 -23.98 -2.98 -11.95
N MET A 76 -24.43 -2.07 -12.82
CA MET A 76 -23.68 -0.85 -13.14
C MET A 76 -23.49 0.04 -11.91
N GLU A 77 -24.51 0.19 -11.07
CA GLU A 77 -24.40 0.96 -9.83
C GLU A 77 -23.40 0.30 -8.85
N MET A 78 -23.46 -1.02 -8.65
CA MET A 78 -22.48 -1.74 -7.83
C MET A 78 -21.05 -1.57 -8.34
N LYS A 79 -20.84 -1.70 -9.65
CA LYS A 79 -19.52 -1.50 -10.28
C LYS A 79 -19.02 -0.08 -10.05
N LYS A 80 -19.88 0.92 -10.23
CA LYS A 80 -19.55 2.34 -9.97
C LYS A 80 -19.17 2.59 -8.50
N LEU A 81 -19.88 1.99 -7.56
CA LEU A 81 -19.56 2.13 -6.13
C LEU A 81 -18.19 1.52 -5.81
N LYS A 82 -17.89 0.33 -6.35
CA LYS A 82 -16.59 -0.33 -6.16
C LYS A 82 -15.46 0.42 -6.85
N SER A 83 -15.66 0.91 -8.07
CA SER A 83 -14.66 1.68 -8.80
C SER A 83 -14.35 3.00 -8.09
N ASN A 84 -15.37 3.71 -7.60
CA ASN A 84 -15.16 4.96 -6.87
C ASN A 84 -14.32 4.76 -5.60
N LYS A 85 -14.58 3.68 -4.85
CA LYS A 85 -13.75 3.31 -3.70
C LYS A 85 -12.31 3.02 -4.11
N SER A 86 -12.10 2.23 -5.15
CA SER A 86 -10.77 1.88 -5.65
C SER A 86 -9.99 3.13 -6.09
N THR A 87 -10.62 3.99 -6.89
CA THR A 87 -10.01 5.24 -7.37
C THR A 87 -9.71 6.19 -6.21
N PHE A 88 -10.60 6.32 -5.23
CA PHE A 88 -10.34 7.12 -4.03
C PHE A 88 -9.13 6.61 -3.27
N ILE A 89 -9.08 5.31 -2.93
CA ILE A 89 -7.96 4.72 -2.19
C ILE A 89 -6.67 4.89 -2.98
N MET A 90 -6.66 4.62 -4.28
CA MET A 90 -5.47 4.74 -5.12
C MET A 90 -4.94 6.18 -5.19
N THR A 91 -5.81 7.15 -5.47
CA THR A 91 -5.41 8.56 -5.60
C THR A 91 -4.91 9.14 -4.28
N TRP A 92 -5.58 8.85 -3.17
CA TRP A 92 -5.17 9.31 -1.84
C TRP A 92 -3.92 8.59 -1.34
N LYS A 93 -3.82 7.27 -1.54
CA LYS A 93 -2.61 6.51 -1.19
C LYS A 93 -1.40 7.05 -1.94
N LEU A 94 -1.53 7.35 -3.24
CA LEU A 94 -0.43 7.89 -4.04
C LEU A 94 0.01 9.27 -3.50
N LYS A 95 -0.94 10.19 -3.32
CA LYS A 95 -0.65 11.53 -2.77
C LYS A 95 0.03 11.47 -1.40
N ALA A 96 -0.51 10.66 -0.49
CA ALA A 96 0.04 10.47 0.85
C ALA A 96 1.44 9.82 0.81
N SER A 97 1.64 8.82 -0.06
CA SER A 97 2.93 8.14 -0.21
C SER A 97 4.01 9.09 -0.72
N ILE A 98 3.69 9.95 -1.69
CA ILE A 98 4.62 10.96 -2.20
C ILE A 98 5.01 11.94 -1.08
N GLY A 99 4.02 12.48 -0.34
CA GLY A 99 4.28 13.41 0.76
C GLY A 99 5.15 12.80 1.86
N LEU A 100 4.83 11.56 2.27
CA LEU A 100 5.62 10.81 3.24
C LEU A 100 7.03 10.52 2.74
N TYR A 101 7.20 10.17 1.46
CA TYR A 101 8.52 9.91 0.88
C TYR A 101 9.41 11.15 0.89
N VAL A 102 8.87 12.32 0.55
CA VAL A 102 9.60 13.59 0.62
C VAL A 102 10.03 13.89 2.06
N LEU A 103 9.13 13.72 3.03
CA LEU A 103 9.44 13.92 4.45
C LEU A 103 10.54 12.95 4.94
N TYR A 104 10.47 11.68 4.53
CA TYR A 104 11.46 10.67 4.86
C TYR A 104 12.84 10.99 4.27
N VAL A 105 12.91 11.37 3.00
CA VAL A 105 14.16 11.78 2.35
C VAL A 105 14.75 13.00 3.05
N ALA A 106 13.92 14.00 3.38
CA ALA A 106 14.36 15.18 4.12
C ALA A 106 14.90 14.82 5.52
N CYS A 107 14.25 13.89 6.22
CA CYS A 107 14.69 13.41 7.53
C CYS A 107 16.04 12.68 7.45
N ILE A 108 16.21 11.77 6.48
CA ILE A 108 17.49 11.07 6.26
C ILE A 108 18.58 12.07 5.85
N PHE A 109 18.27 13.01 4.96
CA PHE A 109 19.23 14.00 4.52
C PHE A 109 19.69 14.90 5.68
N SER A 110 18.77 15.34 6.54
CA SER A 110 19.08 16.05 7.77
C SER A 110 19.99 15.22 8.69
N LEU A 111 19.65 13.94 8.93
CA LEU A 111 20.49 13.02 9.70
C LEU A 111 21.90 12.86 9.10
N MET A 112 22.03 12.76 7.78
CA MET A 112 23.33 12.68 7.10
C MET A 112 24.17 13.94 7.31
N LEU A 113 23.54 15.13 7.33
CA LEU A 113 24.24 16.39 7.58
C LEU A 113 24.71 16.51 9.04
N PHE A 114 23.84 16.17 10.02
CA PHE A 114 24.16 16.32 11.44
C PHE A 114 25.10 15.22 11.98
N LYS A 115 25.07 14.01 11.42
CA LYS A 115 25.78 12.83 11.96
C LYS A 115 26.83 12.25 11.00
N ARG A 116 27.35 13.08 10.10
CA ARG A 116 28.31 12.70 9.03
C ARG A 116 29.58 11.98 9.51
N TYR A 117 29.98 12.14 10.77
CA TYR A 117 31.25 11.64 11.30
C TYR A 117 31.17 10.37 12.17
N GLU A 118 29.98 9.87 12.50
CA GLU A 118 29.82 8.65 13.30
C GLU A 118 29.71 7.39 12.40
N PRO A 119 30.57 6.37 12.59
CA PRO A 119 30.47 5.13 11.81
C PRO A 119 29.20 4.36 12.18
N VAL A 120 28.41 3.99 11.17
CA VAL A 120 27.05 3.46 11.38
C VAL A 120 27.06 2.01 11.87
N VAL A 121 27.89 1.12 11.32
CA VAL A 121 28.03 -0.26 11.80
C VAL A 121 29.50 -0.66 11.76
N ASN A 122 30.06 -1.11 12.89
CA ASN A 122 31.42 -1.67 12.93
C ASN A 122 31.32 -3.20 12.82
N ILE A 123 31.79 -3.77 11.71
CA ILE A 123 31.77 -5.21 11.46
C ILE A 123 33.14 -5.77 11.79
N SER A 124 33.31 -6.25 13.02
CA SER A 124 34.65 -6.61 13.50
C SER A 124 35.23 -7.91 12.92
N ASN A 125 34.49 -8.78 12.22
CA ASN A 125 35.05 -10.09 11.83
C ASN A 125 34.37 -10.85 10.67
N ILE A 126 33.92 -10.17 9.61
CA ILE A 126 33.41 -10.89 8.43
C ILE A 126 34.55 -11.23 7.43
N TRP A 127 34.71 -12.52 7.14
CA TRP A 127 35.49 -13.06 6.01
C TRP A 127 34.78 -12.72 4.69
N MET A 128 35.00 -11.50 4.20
CA MET A 128 34.55 -11.04 2.89
C MET A 128 35.75 -10.62 2.04
N PRO A 129 35.70 -10.81 0.71
CA PRO A 129 36.72 -10.32 -0.21
C PRO A 129 36.92 -8.81 -0.06
N LYS A 130 38.15 -8.33 -0.24
CA LYS A 130 38.56 -6.94 0.02
C LYS A 130 37.83 -5.94 -0.88
N GLU A 131 37.47 -6.38 -2.08
CA GLU A 131 36.71 -5.65 -3.10
C GLU A 131 35.27 -5.40 -2.62
N VAL A 132 34.63 -6.44 -2.06
CA VAL A 132 33.28 -6.36 -1.48
C VAL A 132 33.28 -5.42 -0.28
N LYS A 133 34.31 -5.49 0.58
CA LYS A 133 34.45 -4.58 1.73
C LYS A 133 34.57 -3.11 1.30
N SER A 134 35.29 -2.82 0.22
CA SER A 134 35.45 -1.45 -0.30
C SER A 134 34.16 -0.89 -0.89
N ILE A 135 33.34 -1.73 -1.54
CA ILE A 135 32.03 -1.34 -2.06
C ILE A 135 31.04 -1.13 -0.91
N LEU A 136 31.05 -2.03 0.08
CA LEU A 136 30.20 -1.95 1.27
C LEU A 136 30.53 -0.76 2.18
N SER A 137 31.77 -0.27 2.17
CA SER A 137 32.19 0.85 3.01
C SER A 137 31.96 2.22 2.38
N TYR A 138 31.76 2.32 1.06
CA TYR A 138 31.54 3.59 0.36
C TYR A 138 30.29 4.32 0.90
N PRO A 139 30.36 5.63 1.27
CA PRO A 139 31.45 6.61 1.08
C PRO A 139 32.45 6.74 2.24
N THR A 140 32.37 5.88 3.27
CA THR A 140 33.24 5.90 4.44
C THR A 140 34.54 5.16 4.14
N THR A 141 35.69 5.86 4.14
CA THR A 141 37.02 5.29 3.86
C THR A 141 37.57 4.37 4.98
N LYS A 142 36.77 4.09 6.01
CA LYS A 142 37.17 3.26 7.15
C LYS A 142 36.94 1.78 6.82
N SER A 143 37.99 0.97 6.97
CA SER A 143 37.91 -0.49 6.84
C SER A 143 36.89 -1.06 7.83
N ASN A 144 36.14 -2.08 7.41
CA ASN A 144 35.17 -2.82 8.22
C ASN A 144 33.88 -2.07 8.65
N VAL A 145 33.49 -1.01 7.93
CA VAL A 145 32.24 -0.29 8.19
C VAL A 145 31.27 -0.45 7.02
N ILE A 146 29.96 -0.62 7.30
CA ILE A 146 28.93 -0.49 6.25
C ILE A 146 28.60 0.98 6.06
N GLY A 147 28.71 1.47 4.83
CA GLY A 147 28.25 2.77 4.43
C GLY A 147 26.73 2.92 4.62
N LEU A 148 26.32 4.10 5.10
CA LEU A 148 24.91 4.51 5.22
C LEU A 148 24.00 4.08 4.05
N PRO A 149 24.35 4.34 2.78
CA PRO A 149 23.47 4.00 1.66
C PRO A 149 23.21 2.49 1.54
N ILE A 150 24.24 1.66 1.75
CA ILE A 150 24.10 0.20 1.70
C ILE A 150 23.26 -0.31 2.87
N TRP A 151 23.45 0.23 4.07
CA TRP A 151 22.64 -0.14 5.25
C TRP A 151 21.15 0.16 5.03
N ILE A 152 20.83 1.33 4.44
CA ILE A 152 19.46 1.72 4.11
C ILE A 152 18.83 0.75 3.12
N LEU A 153 19.57 0.30 2.09
CA LEU A 153 19.07 -0.66 1.11
C LEU A 153 18.76 -2.02 1.75
N ILE A 154 19.65 -2.53 2.60
CA ILE A 154 19.45 -3.80 3.32
C ILE A 154 18.22 -3.70 4.22
N CYS A 155 18.11 -2.64 5.03
CA CYS A 155 16.97 -2.44 5.92
C CYS A 155 15.65 -2.32 5.14
N ARG A 156 15.66 -1.63 4.00
CA ARG A 156 14.48 -1.50 3.15
C ARG A 156 14.07 -2.84 2.54
N GLN A 157 15.03 -3.63 2.07
CA GLN A 157 14.74 -4.96 1.52
C GLN A 157 14.16 -5.89 2.59
N PHE A 158 14.76 -5.89 3.78
CA PHE A 158 14.28 -6.67 4.91
C PHE A 158 12.87 -6.23 5.34
N SER A 159 12.62 -4.92 5.47
CA SER A 159 11.31 -4.39 5.84
C SER A 159 10.22 -4.76 4.83
N ARG A 160 10.55 -4.78 3.53
CA ARG A 160 9.60 -5.21 2.49
C ARG A 160 9.29 -6.69 2.55
N ALA A 161 10.30 -7.53 2.79
CA ALA A 161 10.12 -8.97 2.94
C ALA A 161 9.33 -9.34 4.22
N PHE A 162 9.38 -8.50 5.25
CA PHE A 162 8.64 -8.72 6.49
C PHE A 162 7.18 -8.26 6.41
N LEU A 163 6.89 -7.19 5.66
CA LEU A 163 5.56 -6.59 5.56
C LEU A 163 4.70 -7.14 4.41
N HIS A 164 5.25 -7.98 3.52
CA HIS A 164 4.60 -8.48 2.31
C HIS A 164 4.74 -9.99 2.18
#